data_AF-A0A5J9SW66-F1
#
_entry.id   AF-A0A5J9SW66-F1
#
_cell.length_a   1.000
_cell.length_b   1.000
_cell.length_c   1.000
_cell.angle_alpha   90.00
_cell.angle_beta   90.00
_cell.angle_gamma   90.00
#
_symmetry.space_group_name_H-M   'P 1'
#
loop_
_entity.id
_entity.type
_entity.pdbx_description
1 polymer ?
#
loop_
_entity_poly.entity_id
_entity_poly.type
_entity_poly.pdbx_seq_one_letter_code
_entity_poly.pdbx_strand_id
1 'polypeptide(L)'
;MPMHCEARNNVLVRNVTILAPRDSPTTDGIDPDSSNNVCIEDCYISTGDDAIAIKSGWDEYGITYGRPSFNITVRRITGSSPFAGFAIGSETSGGVENVLAEHLNFFSSAVGINIKTNSGRGGFIRNITVSDVTLDNVRYGLRIAGDVGGHPDDHYNRSALPVVDSLTIKNVRGQNIKVAGLIKGIANSAFSRICLSNVKFNGDAPVQPWKCEAVSGGALDVQPSPCTELTTTSRTGFCTNSL
;
A
#
# COMPACT_ATOMS: atom_id res chain seq x y z
N MET A 1 4.01 6.84 17.15
CA MET A 1 2.85 6.33 17.92
C MET A 1 1.64 6.37 17.00
N PRO A 2 0.81 5.31 16.96
CA PRO A 2 -0.46 5.32 16.24
C PRO A 2 -1.32 6.51 16.68
N MET A 3 -2.05 7.12 15.76
CA MET A 3 -3.02 8.15 16.12
C MET A 3 -4.19 7.50 16.84
N HIS A 4 -4.58 8.05 18.00
CA HIS A 4 -5.77 7.58 18.70
C HIS A 4 -7.02 8.07 17.97
N CYS A 5 -7.83 7.14 17.44
CA CYS A 5 -9.00 7.50 16.64
C CYS A 5 -10.10 8.27 17.40
N GLU A 6 -10.02 8.31 18.73
CA GLU A 6 -10.96 9.05 19.57
C GLU A 6 -10.46 10.45 19.94
N ALA A 7 -9.32 10.89 19.38
CA ALA A 7 -8.82 12.24 19.58
C ALA A 7 -9.76 13.30 18.94
N ARG A 8 -9.82 14.49 19.54
CA ARG A 8 -10.53 15.64 18.95
C ARG A 8 -9.80 16.08 17.67
N ASN A 9 -10.56 16.49 16.65
CA ASN A 9 -10.10 16.95 15.32
C ASN A 9 -9.70 15.85 14.32
N ASN A 10 -10.21 14.64 14.50
CA ASN A 10 -10.08 13.57 13.50
C ASN A 10 -11.25 13.59 12.51
N VAL A 11 -10.97 13.28 11.25
CA VAL A 11 -12.01 12.78 10.34
C VAL A 11 -12.20 11.30 10.66
N LEU A 12 -13.39 10.92 11.13
CA LEU A 12 -13.72 9.54 11.50
C LEU A 12 -14.75 8.96 10.53
N VAL A 13 -14.38 7.87 9.86
CA VAL A 13 -15.28 7.00 9.11
C VAL A 13 -15.37 5.68 9.86
N ARG A 14 -16.53 5.38 10.44
CA ARG A 14 -16.74 4.19 11.28
C ARG A 14 -18.07 3.52 10.97
N ASN A 15 -18.10 2.19 10.98
CA ASN A 15 -19.33 1.38 10.81
C ASN A 15 -20.05 1.63 9.49
N VAL A 16 -19.30 1.87 8.40
CA VAL A 16 -19.86 2.12 7.07
C VAL A 16 -19.82 0.86 6.22
N THR A 17 -20.88 0.65 5.44
CA THR A 17 -20.94 -0.35 4.37
C THR A 17 -20.98 0.36 3.02
N ILE A 18 -20.01 0.10 2.16
CA ILE A 18 -19.92 0.66 0.80
C ILE A 18 -20.02 -0.49 -0.19
N LEU A 19 -21.01 -0.41 -1.08
CA LEU A 19 -21.29 -1.44 -2.09
C LEU A 19 -21.39 -0.80 -3.46
N ALA A 20 -20.57 -1.28 -4.40
CA ALA A 20 -20.69 -1.01 -5.82
C ALA A 20 -20.56 -2.32 -6.62
N PRO A 21 -21.18 -2.43 -7.80
CA PRO A 21 -20.98 -3.58 -8.68
C PRO A 21 -19.49 -3.76 -9.02
N ARG A 22 -19.01 -5.01 -9.05
CA ARG A 22 -17.59 -5.29 -9.31
C ARG A 22 -17.13 -4.86 -10.71
N ASP A 23 -18.02 -4.76 -11.68
CA ASP A 23 -17.72 -4.29 -13.02
C ASP A 23 -17.92 -2.78 -13.19
N SER A 24 -18.21 -2.05 -12.10
CA SER A 24 -18.34 -0.59 -12.12
C SER A 24 -16.98 0.08 -12.05
N PRO A 25 -16.48 0.68 -13.15
CA PRO A 25 -15.16 1.31 -13.16
C PRO A 25 -15.09 2.48 -12.18
N THR A 26 -13.88 2.77 -11.66
CA THR A 26 -13.57 3.98 -10.86
C THR A 26 -14.50 4.20 -9.67
N THR A 27 -14.94 3.11 -9.04
CA THR A 27 -15.76 3.16 -7.82
C THR A 27 -14.92 2.86 -6.60
N ASP A 28 -13.92 3.70 -6.33
CA ASP A 28 -13.09 3.62 -5.13
C ASP A 28 -13.98 3.72 -3.87
N GLY A 29 -13.58 3.07 -2.78
CA GLY A 29 -14.33 3.09 -1.53
C GLY A 29 -14.10 4.37 -0.73
N ILE A 30 -12.95 4.47 -0.07
CA ILE A 30 -12.58 5.64 0.75
C ILE A 30 -11.19 6.14 0.35
N ASP A 31 -11.14 7.40 -0.07
CA ASP A 31 -9.93 8.04 -0.60
C ASP A 31 -9.52 9.29 0.18
N PRO A 32 -8.78 9.16 1.30
CA PRO A 32 -8.17 10.31 1.92
C PRO A 32 -7.15 10.94 0.96
N ASP A 33 -7.44 12.16 0.49
CA ASP A 33 -6.56 12.93 -0.39
C ASP A 33 -6.15 14.24 0.29
N SER A 34 -4.84 14.51 0.32
CA SER A 34 -4.20 15.64 1.02
C SER A 34 -4.82 15.93 2.39
N SER A 35 -5.02 14.85 3.17
CA SER A 35 -5.80 14.84 4.40
C SER A 35 -4.97 14.40 5.60
N ASN A 36 -5.26 14.97 6.76
CA ASN A 36 -4.54 14.65 7.98
C ASN A 36 -5.47 14.30 9.13
N ASN A 37 -4.98 13.44 10.01
CA ASN A 37 -5.72 12.93 11.16
C ASN A 37 -7.02 12.20 10.75
N VAL A 38 -6.87 11.18 9.91
CA VAL A 38 -8.00 10.40 9.40
C VAL A 38 -8.02 9.02 10.06
N CYS A 39 -9.20 8.61 10.53
CA CYS A 39 -9.46 7.26 11.01
C CYS A 39 -10.56 6.60 10.19
N ILE A 40 -10.25 5.43 9.63
CA ILE A 40 -11.19 4.58 8.92
C ILE A 40 -11.24 3.25 9.67
N GLU A 41 -12.39 2.89 10.22
CA GLU A 41 -12.50 1.66 10.99
C GLU A 41 -13.86 0.97 10.96
N ASP A 42 -13.85 -0.34 11.21
CA ASP A 42 -15.08 -1.15 11.31
C ASP A 42 -15.97 -1.06 10.06
N CYS A 43 -15.35 -1.06 8.88
CA CYS A 43 -16.06 -0.88 7.62
C CYS A 43 -16.10 -2.17 6.80
N TYR A 44 -17.19 -2.32 6.03
CA TYR A 44 -17.30 -3.31 4.97
C TYR A 44 -17.30 -2.61 3.61
N ILE A 45 -16.33 -2.92 2.75
CA ILE A 45 -16.15 -2.23 1.47
C ILE A 45 -16.05 -3.23 0.33
N SER A 46 -17.04 -3.24 -0.56
CA SER A 46 -17.02 -4.05 -1.77
C SER A 46 -17.29 -3.18 -2.99
N THR A 47 -16.28 -3.02 -3.83
CA THR A 47 -16.25 -1.98 -4.86
C THR A 47 -15.83 -2.53 -6.23
N GLY A 48 -15.97 -1.71 -7.27
CA GLY A 48 -15.44 -1.98 -8.60
C GLY A 48 -14.03 -1.42 -8.84
N ASP A 49 -13.50 -0.60 -7.92
CA ASP A 49 -12.10 -0.16 -7.87
C ASP A 49 -11.53 -0.29 -6.44
N ASP A 50 -10.39 0.32 -6.12
CA ASP A 50 -9.69 0.20 -4.84
C ASP A 50 -10.65 0.39 -3.63
N ALA A 51 -10.64 -0.53 -2.68
CA ALA A 51 -11.52 -0.41 -1.51
C ALA A 51 -11.08 0.76 -0.60
N ILE A 52 -9.78 0.99 -0.47
CA ILE A 52 -9.21 2.17 0.19
C ILE A 52 -8.00 2.63 -0.62
N ALA A 53 -7.93 3.91 -1.02
CA ALA A 53 -6.76 4.48 -1.67
C ALA A 53 -6.33 5.81 -1.06
N ILE A 54 -5.22 5.81 -0.31
CA ILE A 54 -4.67 7.05 0.25
C ILE A 54 -3.89 7.81 -0.83
N LYS A 55 -4.27 9.07 -1.05
CA LYS A 55 -3.77 9.95 -2.11
C LYS A 55 -3.27 11.28 -1.51
N SER A 56 -2.56 12.08 -2.29
CA SER A 56 -2.09 13.43 -1.97
C SER A 56 -1.83 14.26 -3.23
N GLY A 57 -2.79 14.23 -4.16
CA GLY A 57 -2.73 14.98 -5.41
C GLY A 57 -1.81 14.40 -6.50
N TRP A 58 -1.92 14.99 -7.67
CA TRP A 58 -1.28 14.55 -8.92
C TRP A 58 -0.17 15.50 -9.38
N ASP A 59 0.97 14.92 -9.74
CA ASP A 59 2.12 15.54 -10.42
C ASP A 59 2.42 16.98 -9.97
N GLU A 60 2.61 17.93 -10.89
CA GLU A 60 2.94 19.31 -10.59
C GLU A 60 1.88 20.02 -9.75
N TYR A 61 0.60 19.63 -9.87
CA TYR A 61 -0.49 20.21 -9.08
C TYR A 61 -0.35 19.81 -7.60
N GLY A 62 -0.11 18.52 -7.34
CA GLY A 62 0.12 18.00 -5.99
C GLY A 62 1.44 18.47 -5.39
N ILE A 63 2.50 18.53 -6.20
CA ILE A 63 3.81 19.08 -5.78
C ILE A 63 3.66 20.56 -5.38
N THR A 64 2.96 21.35 -6.18
CA THR A 64 2.75 22.78 -5.91
C THR A 64 1.82 23.01 -4.73
N TYR A 65 0.77 22.18 -4.60
CA TYR A 65 -0.14 22.24 -3.46
C TYR A 65 0.57 21.87 -2.15
N GLY A 66 1.54 20.95 -2.21
CA GLY A 66 2.48 20.68 -1.13
C GLY A 66 1.83 20.15 0.15
N ARG A 67 0.63 19.57 0.05
CA ARG A 67 -0.14 19.09 1.20
C ARG A 67 -0.12 17.55 1.26
N PRO A 68 0.65 16.97 2.19
CA PRO A 68 0.71 15.52 2.34
C PRO A 68 -0.57 14.97 2.95
N SER A 69 -0.81 13.69 2.70
CA SER A 69 -1.71 12.87 3.52
C SER A 69 -0.91 12.25 4.66
N PHE A 70 -1.26 12.54 5.90
CA PHE A 70 -0.49 12.08 7.05
C PHE A 70 -1.29 11.81 8.32
N ASN A 71 -0.75 10.98 9.21
CA ASN A 71 -1.44 10.51 10.42
C ASN A 71 -2.79 9.86 10.07
N ILE A 72 -2.73 8.78 9.28
CA ILE A 72 -3.91 8.04 8.84
C ILE A 72 -3.89 6.67 9.49
N THR A 73 -5.00 6.27 10.11
CA THR A 73 -5.20 4.94 10.67
C THR A 73 -6.35 4.26 9.95
N VAL A 74 -6.09 3.07 9.40
CA VAL A 74 -7.07 2.21 8.76
C VAL A 74 -7.09 0.90 9.53
N ARG A 75 -8.24 0.50 10.07
CA ARG A 75 -8.29 -0.75 10.84
C ARG A 75 -9.61 -1.49 10.84
N ARG A 76 -9.56 -2.81 10.99
CA ARG A 76 -10.77 -3.67 11.05
C ARG A 76 -11.64 -3.47 9.81
N ILE A 77 -11.02 -3.59 8.64
CA ILE A 77 -11.70 -3.46 7.35
C ILE A 77 -11.90 -4.85 6.77
N THR A 78 -13.10 -5.13 6.29
CA THR A 78 -13.38 -6.34 5.50
C THR A 78 -13.88 -5.93 4.12
N GLY A 79 -13.41 -6.57 3.05
CA GLY A 79 -13.84 -6.14 1.73
C GLY A 79 -13.38 -6.97 0.54
N SER A 80 -13.83 -6.57 -0.64
CA SER A 80 -13.39 -7.14 -1.92
C SER A 80 -13.32 -6.07 -3.00
N SER A 81 -12.33 -6.17 -3.88
CA SER A 81 -12.18 -5.25 -5.00
C SER A 81 -11.48 -5.95 -6.17
N PRO A 82 -11.96 -5.84 -7.42
CA PRO A 82 -11.21 -6.33 -8.57
C PRO A 82 -9.91 -5.55 -8.83
N PHE A 83 -9.62 -4.51 -8.03
CA PHE A 83 -8.36 -3.79 -7.96
C PHE A 83 -7.68 -4.08 -6.61
N ALA A 84 -7.38 -3.07 -5.78
CA ALA A 84 -6.73 -3.27 -4.48
C ALA A 84 -7.71 -3.32 -3.31
N GLY A 85 -7.42 -4.15 -2.33
CA GLY A 85 -8.04 -4.06 -1.01
C GLY A 85 -7.58 -2.79 -0.27
N PHE A 86 -6.27 -2.66 -0.08
CA PHE A 86 -5.67 -1.46 0.49
C PHE A 86 -4.60 -0.89 -0.43
N ALA A 87 -4.70 0.40 -0.74
CA ALA A 87 -3.77 1.09 -1.61
C ALA A 87 -3.24 2.41 -1.03
N ILE A 88 -2.02 2.73 -1.46
CA ILE A 88 -1.47 4.08 -1.44
C ILE A 88 -1.17 4.47 -2.87
N GLY A 89 -1.62 5.64 -3.29
CA GLY A 89 -1.41 6.20 -4.61
C GLY A 89 -2.45 5.76 -5.66
N SER A 90 -2.20 6.02 -6.94
CA SER A 90 -0.91 6.45 -7.51
C SER A 90 -0.56 7.93 -7.25
N GLU A 91 -1.54 8.69 -6.82
CA GLU A 91 -1.55 10.14 -6.67
C GLU A 91 -0.87 10.53 -5.36
N THR A 92 0.45 10.61 -5.33
CA THR A 92 1.21 10.79 -4.07
C THR A 92 2.07 12.05 -4.06
N SER A 93 1.72 13.04 -4.88
CA SER A 93 2.63 14.13 -5.23
C SER A 93 2.88 15.15 -4.13
N GLY A 94 1.90 15.35 -3.24
CA GLY A 94 2.04 16.11 -2.00
C GLY A 94 2.73 15.31 -0.87
N GLY A 95 2.95 14.01 -1.06
CA GLY A 95 3.53 13.09 -0.09
C GLY A 95 2.51 12.32 0.75
N VAL A 96 2.88 11.12 1.20
CA VAL A 96 2.10 10.27 2.10
C VAL A 96 3.02 9.80 3.21
N GLU A 97 2.67 10.06 4.47
CA GLU A 97 3.47 9.59 5.60
C GLU A 97 2.70 9.24 6.85
N ASN A 98 3.31 8.41 7.71
CA ASN A 98 2.76 8.03 9.01
C ASN A 98 1.35 7.41 8.86
N VAL A 99 1.29 6.32 8.10
CA VAL A 99 0.07 5.53 7.88
C VAL A 99 0.19 4.22 8.64
N LEU A 100 -0.82 3.90 9.44
CA LEU A 100 -1.02 2.59 10.04
C LEU A 100 -2.25 1.93 9.43
N ALA A 101 -2.08 0.74 8.87
CA ALA A 101 -3.14 -0.06 8.28
C ALA A 101 -3.12 -1.46 8.91
N GLU A 102 -4.05 -1.77 9.80
CA GLU A 102 -4.00 -2.99 10.62
C GLU A 102 -5.32 -3.77 10.63
N HIS A 103 -5.28 -5.08 10.85
CA HIS A 103 -6.49 -5.92 10.93
C HIS A 103 -7.36 -5.80 9.67
N LEU A 104 -6.76 -6.09 8.51
CA LEU A 104 -7.43 -6.02 7.21
C LEU A 104 -7.78 -7.42 6.72
N ASN A 105 -8.97 -7.58 6.17
CA ASN A 105 -9.45 -8.84 5.61
C ASN A 105 -9.97 -8.60 4.18
N PHE A 106 -9.20 -9.00 3.18
CA PHE A 106 -9.58 -8.84 1.77
C PHE A 106 -9.71 -10.17 1.07
N PHE A 107 -10.79 -10.31 0.30
CA PHE A 107 -11.06 -11.52 -0.46
C PHE A 107 -11.38 -11.20 -1.92
N SER A 108 -11.21 -12.18 -2.81
CA SER A 108 -11.59 -12.08 -4.24
C SER A 108 -11.11 -10.79 -4.91
N SER A 109 -9.84 -10.45 -4.69
CA SER A 109 -9.24 -9.17 -5.10
C SER A 109 -8.06 -9.31 -6.05
N ALA A 110 -7.77 -8.31 -6.88
CA ALA A 110 -6.60 -8.39 -7.76
C ALA A 110 -5.29 -8.16 -7.01
N VAL A 111 -5.28 -7.23 -6.05
CA VAL A 111 -4.12 -6.96 -5.20
C VAL A 111 -4.59 -6.83 -3.75
N GLY A 112 -3.90 -7.50 -2.82
CA GLY A 112 -4.20 -7.35 -1.39
C GLY A 112 -3.75 -5.97 -0.89
N ILE A 113 -2.44 -5.73 -1.01
CA ILE A 113 -1.78 -4.48 -0.63
C ILE A 113 -1.08 -3.89 -1.86
N ASN A 114 -1.41 -2.65 -2.24
CA ASN A 114 -0.93 -2.02 -3.47
C ASN A 114 -0.36 -0.61 -3.22
N ILE A 115 0.96 -0.46 -3.22
CA ILE A 115 1.62 0.85 -3.11
C ILE A 115 2.08 1.25 -4.51
N LYS A 116 1.53 2.36 -5.00
CA LYS A 116 1.61 2.80 -6.39
C LYS A 116 2.25 4.18 -6.44
N THR A 117 3.23 4.36 -7.32
CA THR A 117 3.75 5.68 -7.69
C THR A 117 4.35 5.63 -9.10
N ASN A 118 4.84 6.76 -9.60
CA ASN A 118 5.47 6.84 -10.91
C ASN A 118 6.55 7.94 -10.96
N SER A 119 7.50 7.83 -11.89
CA SER A 119 8.31 8.99 -12.30
C SER A 119 7.38 10.12 -12.75
N GLY A 120 7.58 11.33 -12.25
CA GLY A 120 6.62 12.43 -12.42
C GLY A 120 5.91 12.83 -11.13
N ARG A 121 5.66 11.86 -10.24
CA ARG A 121 4.92 12.12 -9.01
C ARG A 121 5.67 13.02 -8.04
N GLY A 122 7.01 12.93 -7.98
CA GLY A 122 7.78 13.58 -6.92
C GLY A 122 7.30 13.15 -5.53
N GLY A 123 7.42 14.03 -4.54
CA GLY A 123 6.93 13.76 -3.18
C GLY A 123 7.61 12.56 -2.51
N PHE A 124 6.91 11.96 -1.55
CA PHE A 124 7.40 10.83 -0.78
C PHE A 124 6.29 9.88 -0.36
N ILE A 125 6.62 8.61 -0.13
CA ILE A 125 5.78 7.63 0.56
C ILE A 125 6.65 7.03 1.65
N ARG A 126 6.39 7.38 2.92
CA ARG A 126 7.27 6.93 4.02
C ARG A 126 6.58 6.65 5.34
N ASN A 127 7.23 5.87 6.20
CA ASN A 127 6.72 5.51 7.52
C ASN A 127 5.32 4.87 7.42
N ILE A 128 5.22 3.83 6.59
CA ILE A 128 3.97 3.10 6.37
C ILE A 128 4.09 1.76 7.07
N THR A 129 3.11 1.43 7.90
CA THR A 129 2.98 0.10 8.51
C THR A 129 1.67 -0.52 8.06
N VAL A 130 1.76 -1.68 7.42
CA VAL A 130 0.62 -2.54 7.13
C VAL A 130 0.78 -3.83 7.90
N SER A 131 -0.13 -4.13 8.83
CA SER A 131 -0.02 -5.28 9.74
C SER A 131 -1.29 -6.10 9.88
N ASP A 132 -1.14 -7.37 10.25
CA ASP A 132 -2.24 -8.27 10.59
C ASP A 132 -3.30 -8.35 9.48
N VAL A 133 -2.85 -8.78 8.30
CA VAL A 133 -3.68 -8.85 7.09
C VAL A 133 -3.98 -10.29 6.72
N THR A 134 -5.25 -10.58 6.44
CA THR A 134 -5.70 -11.85 5.89
C THR A 134 -6.17 -11.64 4.44
N LEU A 135 -5.67 -12.47 3.53
CA LEU A 135 -5.99 -12.45 2.11
C LEU A 135 -6.56 -13.80 1.67
N ASP A 136 -7.64 -13.80 0.90
CA ASP A 136 -8.20 -15.01 0.29
C ASP A 136 -8.58 -14.79 -1.18
N ASN A 137 -8.18 -15.72 -2.05
CA ASN A 137 -8.43 -15.67 -3.50
C ASN A 137 -7.96 -14.33 -4.10
N VAL A 138 -6.70 -13.99 -3.86
CA VAL A 138 -6.08 -12.74 -4.31
C VAL A 138 -5.03 -12.99 -5.38
N ARG A 139 -5.03 -12.22 -6.48
CA ARG A 139 -4.05 -12.41 -7.56
C ARG A 139 -2.63 -12.02 -7.13
N TYR A 140 -2.41 -10.84 -6.58
CA TYR A 140 -1.13 -10.40 -6.01
C TYR A 140 -1.26 -10.17 -4.51
N GLY A 141 -0.51 -10.90 -3.69
CA GLY A 141 -0.49 -10.67 -2.24
C GLY A 141 -0.03 -9.25 -1.90
N LEU A 142 1.13 -8.86 -2.44
CA LEU A 142 1.71 -7.52 -2.28
C LEU A 142 2.23 -6.97 -3.62
N ARG A 143 1.92 -5.72 -3.91
CA ARG A 143 2.50 -4.97 -5.03
C ARG A 143 2.99 -3.61 -4.56
N ILE A 144 4.25 -3.29 -4.83
CA ILE A 144 4.87 -1.99 -4.61
C ILE A 144 5.54 -1.61 -5.93
N ALA A 145 4.98 -0.65 -6.67
CA ALA A 145 5.39 -0.38 -8.05
C ALA A 145 5.57 1.11 -8.32
N GLY A 146 6.72 1.46 -8.90
CA GLY A 146 7.09 2.81 -9.31
C GLY A 146 6.89 3.11 -10.80
N ASP A 147 6.16 2.25 -11.51
CA ASP A 147 5.95 2.33 -12.96
C ASP A 147 4.49 2.10 -13.35
N VAL A 148 3.54 2.54 -12.52
CA VAL A 148 2.11 2.26 -12.72
C VAL A 148 1.47 3.06 -13.86
N GLY A 149 2.17 4.06 -14.40
CA GLY A 149 1.64 4.97 -15.41
C GLY A 149 0.66 5.99 -14.83
N GLY A 150 -0.16 6.57 -15.71
CA GLY A 150 -1.19 7.56 -15.36
C GLY A 150 -0.59 8.95 -15.09
N HIS A 151 -0.70 9.85 -16.08
CA HIS A 151 -0.48 11.31 -15.97
C HIS A 151 -1.78 12.04 -16.40
N PRO A 152 -2.18 13.19 -15.82
CA PRO A 152 -3.41 13.90 -16.21
C PRO A 152 -3.28 14.41 -17.64
N ASP A 153 -2.03 14.71 -18.02
CA ASP A 153 -1.57 15.12 -19.34
C ASP A 153 -0.07 14.77 -19.49
N ASP A 154 0.55 15.15 -20.60
CA ASP A 154 1.95 14.83 -20.92
C ASP A 154 2.99 15.88 -20.46
N HIS A 155 2.58 16.94 -19.74
CA HIS A 155 3.45 18.05 -19.33
C HIS A 155 4.11 17.86 -17.96
N TYR A 156 3.79 16.78 -17.26
CA TYR A 156 4.39 16.47 -15.97
C TYR A 156 5.92 16.36 -16.04
N ASN A 157 6.59 16.74 -14.95
CA ASN A 157 8.04 16.67 -14.89
C ASN A 157 8.53 15.23 -14.67
N ARG A 158 8.90 14.52 -15.74
CA ARG A 158 9.43 13.15 -15.70
C ARG A 158 10.64 12.94 -14.77
N SER A 159 11.39 14.01 -14.47
CA SER A 159 12.52 13.97 -13.54
C SER A 159 12.14 14.16 -12.08
N ALA A 160 10.87 14.45 -11.78
CA ALA A 160 10.34 14.50 -10.42
C ALA A 160 10.16 13.07 -9.90
N LEU A 161 11.20 12.53 -9.26
CA LEU A 161 11.20 11.16 -8.76
C LEU A 161 10.66 11.10 -7.32
N PRO A 162 9.73 10.18 -7.01
CA PRO A 162 9.24 9.97 -5.66
C PRO A 162 10.30 9.30 -4.78
N VAL A 163 10.31 9.63 -3.49
CA VAL A 163 11.07 8.88 -2.48
C VAL A 163 10.16 7.86 -1.80
N VAL A 164 10.42 6.56 -1.97
CA VAL A 164 9.68 5.50 -1.27
C VAL A 164 10.60 4.81 -0.27
N ASP A 165 10.23 4.89 1.00
CA ASP A 165 11.13 4.57 2.09
C ASP A 165 10.40 4.10 3.35
N SER A 166 11.00 3.22 4.15
CA SER A 166 10.46 2.83 5.47
C SER A 166 9.02 2.29 5.39
N LEU A 167 8.86 1.22 4.61
CA LEU A 167 7.61 0.48 4.48
C LEU A 167 7.71 -0.84 5.25
N THR A 168 6.83 -1.06 6.22
CA THR A 168 6.78 -2.29 7.02
C THR A 168 5.51 -3.05 6.71
N ILE A 169 5.66 -4.27 6.19
CA ILE A 169 4.57 -5.20 5.93
C ILE A 169 4.74 -6.40 6.86
N LYS A 170 3.86 -6.55 7.85
CA LYS A 170 4.03 -7.49 8.96
C LYS A 170 2.81 -8.38 9.15
N ASN A 171 3.00 -9.64 9.53
CA ASN A 171 1.92 -10.57 9.87
C ASN A 171 0.83 -10.67 8.77
N VAL A 172 1.26 -10.94 7.53
CA VAL A 172 0.34 -11.08 6.40
C VAL A 172 0.20 -12.55 6.06
N ARG A 173 -1.04 -13.06 6.05
CA ARG A 173 -1.34 -14.44 5.66
C ARG A 173 -2.28 -14.43 4.47
N GLY A 174 -1.96 -15.22 3.45
CA GLY A 174 -2.77 -15.38 2.27
C GLY A 174 -3.00 -16.83 1.90
N GLN A 175 -4.24 -17.14 1.54
CA GLN A 175 -4.64 -18.39 0.90
C GLN A 175 -5.14 -18.10 -0.52
N ASN A 176 -5.05 -19.09 -1.40
CA ASN A 176 -5.44 -18.97 -2.81
C ASN A 176 -4.75 -17.79 -3.53
N ILE A 177 -3.49 -17.54 -3.17
CA ILE A 177 -2.68 -16.46 -3.76
C ILE A 177 -2.07 -16.93 -5.08
N LYS A 178 -2.20 -16.13 -6.15
CA LYS A 178 -1.61 -16.48 -7.45
C LYS A 178 -0.15 -16.05 -7.57
N VAL A 179 0.18 -14.85 -7.10
CA VAL A 179 1.52 -14.26 -7.14
C VAL A 179 1.86 -13.69 -5.77
N ALA A 180 3.01 -14.09 -5.21
CA ALA A 180 3.44 -13.67 -3.89
C ALA A 180 3.59 -12.14 -3.82
N GLY A 181 4.39 -11.57 -4.74
CA GLY A 181 4.41 -10.13 -4.90
C GLY A 181 5.35 -9.59 -5.96
N LEU A 182 5.20 -8.30 -6.23
CA LEU A 182 6.02 -7.51 -7.15
C LEU A 182 6.49 -6.25 -6.41
N ILE A 183 7.79 -6.05 -6.31
CA ILE A 183 8.39 -4.86 -5.69
C ILE A 183 9.36 -4.24 -6.69
N LYS A 184 8.86 -3.29 -7.47
CA LYS A 184 9.59 -2.64 -8.55
C LYS A 184 9.76 -1.15 -8.25
N GLY A 185 10.96 -0.78 -7.84
CA GLY A 185 11.37 0.60 -7.67
C GLY A 185 11.70 1.30 -8.99
N ILE A 186 12.16 2.54 -8.88
CA ILE A 186 12.62 3.34 -10.02
C ILE A 186 14.15 3.32 -10.02
N ALA A 187 14.79 3.05 -11.16
CA ALA A 187 16.25 2.86 -11.23
C ALA A 187 17.07 4.01 -10.59
N ASN A 188 16.62 5.26 -10.76
CA ASN A 188 17.26 6.46 -10.21
C ASN A 188 16.65 6.95 -8.88
N SER A 189 15.68 6.22 -8.33
CA SER A 189 15.07 6.45 -7.02
C SER A 189 14.62 5.11 -6.44
N ALA A 190 15.61 4.26 -6.14
CA ALA A 190 15.37 2.91 -5.67
C ALA A 190 14.57 2.93 -4.36
N PHE A 191 13.62 2.02 -4.23
CA PHE A 191 12.82 1.92 -3.00
C PHE A 191 13.71 1.35 -1.89
N SER A 192 13.60 1.89 -0.67
CA SER A 192 14.55 1.53 0.39
C SER A 192 13.87 1.29 1.74
N ARG A 193 14.55 0.55 2.61
CA ARG A 193 14.02 0.16 3.93
C ARG A 193 12.64 -0.51 3.84
N ILE A 194 12.48 -1.38 2.86
CA ILE A 194 11.31 -2.27 2.75
C ILE A 194 11.49 -3.42 3.74
N CYS A 195 10.58 -3.58 4.68
CA CYS A 195 10.58 -4.66 5.65
C CYS A 195 9.39 -5.58 5.42
N LEU A 196 9.68 -6.86 5.16
CA LEU A 196 8.68 -7.93 5.16
C LEU A 196 8.93 -8.81 6.39
N SER A 197 7.96 -8.94 7.29
CA SER A 197 8.09 -9.78 8.49
C SER A 197 6.88 -10.69 8.65
N ASN A 198 7.10 -12.01 8.75
CA ASN A 198 6.03 -12.99 8.92
C ASN A 198 4.95 -12.85 7.82
N VAL A 199 5.37 -12.95 6.56
CA VAL A 199 4.49 -12.89 5.37
C VAL A 199 4.40 -14.27 4.76
N LYS A 200 3.21 -14.87 4.74
CA LYS A 200 2.96 -16.26 4.33
C LYS A 200 1.88 -16.32 3.27
N PHE A 201 2.23 -16.71 2.04
CA PHE A 201 1.31 -16.87 0.93
C PHE A 201 1.27 -18.31 0.44
N ASN A 202 0.06 -18.88 0.45
CA ASN A 202 -0.25 -20.23 -0.01
C ASN A 202 -1.30 -20.18 -1.12
N GLY A 203 -1.38 -21.22 -1.95
CA GLY A 203 -2.40 -21.38 -2.97
C GLY A 203 -2.58 -22.84 -3.37
N ASP A 204 -3.71 -23.15 -4.01
CA ASP A 204 -4.02 -24.50 -4.52
C ASP A 204 -3.02 -24.98 -5.59
N ALA A 205 -2.47 -24.03 -6.34
CA ALA A 205 -1.31 -24.23 -7.22
C ALA A 205 -0.08 -23.53 -6.63
N PRO A 206 1.15 -23.90 -7.05
CA PRO A 206 2.35 -23.21 -6.62
C PRO A 206 2.26 -21.70 -6.82
N VAL A 207 2.38 -20.93 -5.74
CA VAL A 207 2.35 -19.47 -5.76
C VAL A 207 3.53 -18.96 -6.58
N GLN A 208 3.29 -18.10 -7.56
CA GLN A 208 4.38 -17.50 -8.33
C GLN A 208 5.28 -16.67 -7.40
N PRO A 209 6.62 -16.83 -7.48
CA PRO A 209 7.53 -16.20 -6.54
C PRO A 209 7.57 -14.68 -6.69
N TRP A 210 8.21 -14.05 -5.72
CA TRP A 210 8.44 -12.61 -5.70
C TRP A 210 9.27 -12.16 -6.90
N LYS A 211 8.98 -10.96 -7.40
CA LYS A 211 9.81 -10.25 -8.37
C LYS A 211 10.23 -8.92 -7.78
N CYS A 212 11.53 -8.65 -7.77
CA CYS A 212 12.06 -7.41 -7.22
C CYS A 212 13.00 -6.73 -8.22
N GLU A 213 12.99 -5.40 -8.22
CA GLU A 213 13.87 -4.57 -9.05
C GLU A 213 14.05 -3.22 -8.37
N ALA A 214 15.27 -2.66 -8.38
CA ALA A 214 15.58 -1.34 -7.83
C ALA A 214 15.03 -1.13 -6.40
N VAL A 215 15.26 -2.10 -5.52
CA VAL A 215 14.79 -2.08 -4.13
C VAL A 215 15.87 -2.58 -3.16
N SER A 216 15.82 -2.11 -1.92
CA SER A 216 16.61 -2.62 -0.80
C SER A 216 15.77 -2.76 0.47
N GLY A 217 16.08 -3.78 1.27
CA GLY A 217 15.27 -4.07 2.44
C GLY A 217 15.68 -5.32 3.22
N GLY A 218 14.80 -5.73 4.12
CA GLY A 218 14.93 -6.93 4.93
C GLY A 218 13.66 -7.78 4.84
N ALA A 219 13.84 -9.09 4.83
CA ALA A 219 12.75 -10.06 4.90
C ALA A 219 13.03 -11.08 6.01
N LEU A 220 12.07 -11.22 6.93
CA LEU A 220 12.12 -12.15 8.06
C LEU A 220 10.92 -13.08 8.01
N ASP A 221 11.17 -14.38 8.01
CA ASP A 221 10.11 -15.40 8.04
C ASP A 221 9.08 -15.26 6.89
N VAL A 222 9.56 -15.03 5.66
CA VAL A 222 8.71 -14.84 4.47
C VAL A 222 8.62 -16.12 3.64
N GLN A 223 7.40 -16.49 3.23
CA GLN A 223 7.12 -17.64 2.35
C GLN A 223 6.07 -17.25 1.29
N PRO A 224 6.29 -17.52 -0.01
CA PRO A 224 7.49 -18.10 -0.63
C PRO A 224 8.77 -17.28 -0.38
N SER A 225 9.95 -17.88 -0.58
CA SER A 225 11.24 -17.23 -0.31
C SER A 225 11.34 -15.85 -0.99
N PRO A 226 11.77 -14.81 -0.27
CA PRO A 226 11.82 -13.44 -0.79
C PRO A 226 12.93 -13.26 -1.83
N CYS A 227 12.88 -12.16 -2.58
CA CYS A 227 13.95 -11.79 -3.50
C CYS A 227 15.27 -11.50 -2.76
N THR A 228 16.41 -11.70 -3.43
CA THR A 228 17.74 -11.45 -2.88
C THR A 228 17.97 -9.99 -2.46
N GLU A 229 17.31 -9.04 -3.11
CA GLU A 229 17.32 -7.61 -2.83
C GLU A 229 16.82 -7.29 -1.41
N LEU A 230 16.02 -8.19 -0.81
CA LEU A 230 15.49 -8.08 0.54
C LEU A 230 16.24 -8.96 1.56
N THR A 231 17.38 -9.53 1.18
CA THR A 231 18.15 -10.44 2.05
C THR A 231 19.35 -9.79 2.73
N THR A 232 19.50 -8.45 2.65
CA THR A 232 20.65 -7.75 3.24
C THR A 232 20.55 -7.71 4.77
N THR A 233 21.24 -8.66 5.42
CA THR A 233 21.27 -8.83 6.89
C THR A 233 22.12 -7.81 7.64
N SER A 234 22.96 -7.02 6.96
CA SER A 234 23.92 -6.11 7.61
C SER A 234 23.31 -4.80 8.15
N ARG A 235 22.00 -4.58 7.98
CA ARG A 235 21.27 -3.36 8.44
C ARG A 235 19.85 -3.64 8.96
N THR A 236 19.56 -4.83 9.52
CA THR A 236 18.21 -5.23 9.94
C THR A 236 17.67 -4.57 11.21
N GLY A 237 18.33 -3.54 11.77
CA GLY A 237 17.82 -2.83 12.95
C GLY A 237 16.41 -2.25 12.77
N PHE A 238 15.99 -1.98 11.53
CA PHE A 238 14.64 -1.49 11.22
C PHE A 238 13.62 -2.60 10.92
N CYS A 239 14.06 -3.82 10.59
CA CYS A 239 13.18 -4.93 10.24
C CYS A 239 13.30 -6.02 11.28
N THR A 240 12.36 -6.05 12.22
CA THR A 240 12.40 -6.95 13.37
C THR A 240 11.06 -7.67 13.54
N ASN A 241 11.10 -8.86 14.15
CA ASN A 241 9.88 -9.58 14.53
C ASN A 241 9.26 -9.03 15.83
N SER A 242 9.94 -8.10 16.52
CA SER A 242 9.52 -7.49 17.78
C SER A 242 8.22 -6.69 17.61
N LEU A 243 7.36 -6.72 18.64
CA LEU A 243 6.14 -5.90 18.75
C LEU A 243 6.49 -4.44 19.02
#